data_AF-A0A931V0U9-F1
#
_entry.id   AF-A0A931V0U9-F1
#
_cell.length_a   1.000
_cell.length_b   1.000
_cell.length_c   1.000
_cell.angle_alpha   90.00
_cell.angle_beta   90.00
_cell.angle_gamma   90.00
#
_symmetry.space_group_name_H-M   'P 1'
#
loop_
_entity.id
_entity.type
_entity.pdbx_description
1 polymer ?
#
loop_
_entity_poly.entity_id
_entity_poly.type
_entity_poly.pdbx_seq_one_letter_code
_entity_poly.pdbx_strand_id
1 'polypeptide(L)'
;MRALPILALLLSACGSAPPPHVAPPVAKPARVARSGALFVVDFEALLPVGCYDAVRKAWSSGEACLDLVPEESTVQLESGRLARTSGHRVPTVTQCTLSTKLLNFEDGRAEKAASFALWPATSEGRMKRVDWSASKGGSGELPEKDRARVVAAMEKLGGASDLKVVQITSSDLDGDGTSELLYSVTGNGFDPTTRKGTSALLLSDHRLPDLTAVRTSDHAVFRVEGVVDVDDDGLKEVWLSERTFHPNGMRSDSMTLAWPAPGGLTPLPPVESCWPPGKG
;
A
#
# COMPACT_ATOMS: atom_id res chain seq x y z
N MET A 1 87.85 12.31 -10.92
CA MET A 1 86.87 13.03 -10.07
C MET A 1 85.86 13.72 -10.97
N ARG A 2 84.63 13.21 -11.07
CA ARG A 2 83.50 13.85 -11.75
C ARG A 2 82.30 13.74 -10.83
N ALA A 3 81.77 14.88 -10.41
CA ALA A 3 80.64 15.01 -9.50
C ALA A 3 79.32 14.94 -10.28
N LEU A 4 78.35 14.18 -9.74
CA LEU A 4 76.97 14.10 -10.21
C LEU A 4 76.13 15.21 -9.52
N PRO A 5 75.19 15.87 -10.22
CA PRO A 5 74.24 16.78 -9.59
C PRO A 5 73.04 16.00 -9.05
N ILE A 6 72.70 16.25 -7.79
CA ILE A 6 71.49 15.77 -7.13
C ILE A 6 70.36 16.75 -7.47
N LEU A 7 69.38 16.26 -8.24
CA LEU A 7 68.15 16.99 -8.58
C LEU A 7 67.11 16.72 -7.47
N ALA A 8 66.81 17.72 -6.66
CA ALA A 8 65.80 17.63 -5.61
C ALA A 8 64.39 17.86 -6.19
N LEU A 9 63.53 16.83 -6.14
CA LEU A 9 62.09 16.96 -6.37
C LEU A 9 61.42 17.56 -5.13
N LEU A 10 60.80 18.73 -5.29
CA LEU A 10 59.87 19.30 -4.31
C LEU A 10 58.46 18.73 -4.58
N LEU A 11 58.02 17.78 -3.76
CA LEU A 11 56.61 17.35 -3.71
C LEU A 11 55.77 18.43 -3.02
N SER A 12 54.93 19.13 -3.79
CA SER A 12 53.92 20.05 -3.26
C SER A 12 52.65 19.25 -2.92
N ALA A 13 52.43 19.01 -1.63
CA ALA A 13 51.21 18.39 -1.13
C ALA A 13 50.08 19.42 -1.10
N CYS A 14 49.18 19.39 -2.08
CA CYS A 14 47.91 20.11 -2.01
C CYS A 14 47.01 19.41 -0.97
N GLY A 15 46.97 19.96 0.25
CA GLY A 15 46.02 19.54 1.27
C GLY A 15 44.59 19.91 0.84
N SER A 16 43.76 18.90 0.56
CA SER A 16 42.33 19.08 0.34
C SER A 16 41.67 19.53 1.64
N ALA A 17 40.93 20.64 1.60
CA ALA A 17 40.14 21.09 2.73
C ALA A 17 39.15 19.99 3.15
N PRO A 18 38.98 19.72 4.46
CA PRO A 18 38.01 18.74 4.92
C PRO A 18 36.61 19.14 4.44
N PRO A 19 35.79 18.18 3.96
CA PRO A 19 34.43 18.48 3.54
C PRO A 19 33.66 19.11 4.71
N PRO A 20 32.79 20.10 4.44
CA PRO A 20 31.98 20.72 5.47
C PRO A 20 31.18 19.64 6.20
N HIS A 21 31.27 19.62 7.54
CA HIS A 21 30.43 18.78 8.37
C HIS A 21 28.96 19.16 8.12
N VAL A 22 28.26 18.33 7.35
CA VAL A 22 26.80 18.41 7.22
C VAL A 22 26.24 18.07 8.60
N ALA A 23 25.64 19.05 9.25
CA ALA A 23 24.95 18.84 10.51
C ALA A 23 23.89 17.73 10.32
N PRO A 24 23.71 16.82 11.30
CA PRO A 24 22.69 15.80 11.21
C PRO A 24 21.32 16.47 11.01
N PRO A 25 20.46 15.91 10.15
CA PRO A 25 19.13 16.46 9.92
C PRO A 25 18.37 16.55 11.25
N VAL A 26 17.82 17.73 11.54
CA VAL A 26 16.98 17.93 12.73
C VAL A 26 15.72 17.09 12.56
N ALA A 27 15.51 16.12 13.45
CA ALA A 27 14.33 15.27 13.43
C ALA A 27 13.06 16.13 13.55
N LYS A 28 12.11 15.94 12.63
CA LYS A 28 10.79 16.59 12.73
C LYS A 28 10.06 16.07 13.98
N PRO A 29 9.34 16.92 14.72
CA PRO A 29 8.50 16.45 15.83
C PRO A 29 7.52 15.39 15.33
N ALA A 30 7.43 14.25 16.05
CA ALA A 30 6.46 13.22 15.74
C ALA A 30 5.03 13.78 15.87
N ARG A 31 4.17 13.49 14.88
CA ARG A 31 2.75 13.85 14.96
C ARG A 31 2.03 12.91 15.93
N VAL A 32 0.92 13.36 16.49
CA VAL A 32 0.10 12.56 17.40
C VAL A 32 -1.00 11.90 16.58
N ALA A 33 -1.02 10.57 16.55
CA ALA A 33 -2.04 9.79 15.87
C ALA A 33 -3.46 10.16 16.32
N ARG A 34 -4.40 10.10 15.38
CA ARG A 34 -5.80 10.52 15.47
C ARG A 34 -6.70 9.45 14.89
N SER A 35 -7.93 9.38 15.37
CA SER A 35 -8.90 8.44 14.80
C SER A 35 -9.16 8.77 13.33
N GLY A 36 -9.23 7.75 12.50
CA GLY A 36 -9.51 7.90 11.08
C GLY A 36 -9.96 6.60 10.44
N ALA A 37 -10.58 6.72 9.26
CA ALA A 37 -11.09 5.59 8.50
C ALA A 37 -10.93 5.81 6.99
N LEU A 38 -10.52 4.76 6.30
CA LEU A 38 -10.55 4.64 4.85
C LEU A 38 -11.78 3.84 4.42
N PHE A 39 -12.50 4.41 3.45
CA PHE A 39 -13.61 3.78 2.78
C PHE A 39 -13.35 3.64 1.29
N VAL A 40 -14.03 2.67 0.67
CA VAL A 40 -14.15 2.55 -0.78
C VAL A 40 -15.61 2.74 -1.16
N VAL A 41 -15.86 3.52 -2.21
CA VAL A 41 -17.21 3.65 -2.78
C VAL A 41 -17.56 2.36 -3.49
N ASP A 42 -18.50 1.61 -2.92
CA ASP A 42 -19.07 0.41 -3.50
C ASP A 42 -20.53 0.72 -3.86
N PHE A 43 -20.79 0.82 -5.17
CA PHE A 43 -22.02 1.37 -5.75
C PHE A 43 -22.28 2.82 -5.31
N GLU A 44 -23.17 3.01 -4.34
CA GLU A 44 -23.64 4.32 -3.85
C GLU A 44 -23.38 4.49 -2.35
N ALA A 45 -22.59 3.60 -1.75
CA ALA A 45 -22.30 3.57 -0.32
C ALA A 45 -20.81 3.32 -0.04
N LEU A 46 -20.40 3.49 1.21
CA LEU A 46 -19.02 3.41 1.67
C LEU A 46 -18.74 2.06 2.35
N LEU A 47 -17.84 1.28 1.75
CA LEU A 47 -17.29 0.04 2.29
C LEU A 47 -16.12 0.36 3.26
N PRO A 48 -16.21 0.00 4.55
CA PRO A 48 -15.17 0.30 5.55
C PRO A 48 -13.94 -0.61 5.40
N VAL A 49 -12.89 -0.14 4.72
CA VAL A 49 -11.69 -0.93 4.44
C VAL A 49 -10.78 -1.06 5.67
N GLY A 50 -10.59 0.02 6.40
CA GLY A 50 -9.73 0.05 7.58
C GLY A 50 -9.83 1.35 8.35
N CYS A 51 -9.54 1.31 9.63
CA CYS A 51 -9.59 2.45 10.54
C CYS A 51 -8.60 2.29 11.68
N TYR A 52 -8.22 3.42 12.25
CA TYR A 52 -7.47 3.52 13.49
C TYR A 52 -8.34 4.22 14.55
N ASP A 53 -8.46 3.61 15.72
CA ASP A 53 -9.09 4.21 16.90
C ASP A 53 -7.99 4.76 17.82
N ALA A 54 -7.83 6.09 17.88
CA ALA A 54 -6.80 6.72 18.71
C ALA A 54 -7.05 6.57 20.23
N VAL A 55 -8.29 6.32 20.65
CA VAL A 55 -8.62 6.07 22.06
C VAL A 55 -8.15 4.68 22.46
N ARG A 56 -8.43 3.68 21.61
CA ARG A 56 -8.02 2.28 21.82
C ARG A 56 -6.59 1.98 21.37
N LYS A 57 -5.99 2.87 20.58
CA LYS A 57 -4.71 2.69 19.88
C LYS A 57 -4.67 1.40 19.07
N ALA A 58 -5.76 1.15 18.32
CA ALA A 58 -5.97 -0.12 17.65
C ALA A 58 -6.43 0.08 16.21
N TRP A 59 -5.88 -0.74 15.32
CA TRP A 59 -6.33 -0.88 13.95
C TRP A 59 -7.47 -1.88 13.83
N SER A 60 -8.42 -1.64 12.93
CA SER A 60 -9.57 -2.53 12.67
C SER A 60 -10.08 -2.34 11.25
N SER A 61 -10.89 -3.29 10.76
CA SER A 61 -11.59 -3.21 9.47
C SER A 61 -13.07 -3.58 9.62
N GLY A 62 -13.87 -3.37 8.57
CA GLY A 62 -15.27 -3.79 8.56
C GLY A 62 -16.17 -2.95 9.49
N GLU A 63 -17.15 -3.59 10.13
CA GLU A 63 -18.16 -2.89 10.94
C GLU A 63 -17.55 -2.09 12.10
N ALA A 64 -16.41 -2.50 12.65
CA ALA A 64 -15.72 -1.77 13.72
C ALA A 64 -15.36 -0.34 13.32
N CYS A 65 -15.10 -0.09 12.03
CA CYS A 65 -14.84 1.25 11.52
C CYS A 65 -16.10 2.10 11.42
N LEU A 66 -17.26 1.48 11.23
CA LEU A 66 -18.54 2.18 11.22
C LEU A 66 -18.92 2.68 12.61
N ASP A 67 -18.50 1.97 13.66
CA ASP A 67 -18.73 2.38 15.05
C ASP A 67 -17.83 3.55 15.48
N LEU A 68 -16.71 3.75 14.77
CA LEU A 68 -15.79 4.86 14.99
C LEU A 68 -16.29 6.18 14.37
N VAL A 69 -17.03 6.09 13.26
CA VAL A 69 -17.49 7.25 12.49
C VAL A 69 -18.82 7.77 13.07
N PRO A 70 -18.87 9.03 13.56
CA PRO A 70 -20.12 9.62 14.05
C PRO A 70 -21.16 9.71 12.94
N GLU A 71 -22.43 9.58 13.33
CA GLU A 71 -23.56 9.89 12.45
C GLU A 71 -23.47 11.34 11.94
N GLU A 72 -23.94 11.58 10.71
CA GLU A 72 -23.92 12.92 10.10
C GLU A 72 -22.52 13.54 9.97
N SER A 73 -21.46 12.72 10.06
CA SER A 73 -20.09 13.17 9.91
C SER A 73 -19.73 13.43 8.44
N THR A 74 -18.74 14.30 8.24
CA THR A 74 -18.25 14.63 6.90
C THR A 74 -17.08 13.74 6.52
N VAL A 75 -17.17 13.15 5.33
CA VAL A 75 -16.07 12.45 4.65
C VAL A 75 -15.54 13.30 3.51
N GLN A 76 -14.25 13.14 3.20
CA GLN A 76 -13.66 13.67 1.97
C GLN A 76 -13.59 12.55 0.93
N LEU A 77 -14.18 12.79 -0.23
CA LEU A 77 -14.20 11.86 -1.36
C LEU A 77 -12.95 12.04 -2.22
N GLU A 78 -12.62 11.03 -3.04
CA GLU A 78 -11.49 11.09 -3.98
C GLU A 78 -11.56 12.31 -4.92
N SER A 79 -12.77 12.75 -5.29
CA SER A 79 -13.00 13.95 -6.10
C SER A 79 -12.62 15.26 -5.39
N GLY A 80 -12.24 15.21 -4.11
CA GLY A 80 -12.04 16.36 -3.22
C GLY A 80 -13.34 16.90 -2.62
N ARG A 81 -14.50 16.41 -3.09
CA ARG A 81 -15.81 16.79 -2.57
C ARG A 81 -15.98 16.32 -1.12
N LEU A 82 -16.61 17.15 -0.32
CA LEU A 82 -17.08 16.77 1.01
C LEU A 82 -18.50 16.22 0.91
N ALA A 83 -18.77 15.11 1.58
CA ALA A 83 -20.11 14.54 1.66
C ALA A 83 -20.45 14.17 3.11
N ARG A 84 -21.72 14.33 3.49
CA ARG A 84 -22.19 13.90 4.79
C ARG A 84 -22.60 12.43 4.76
N THR A 85 -22.21 11.68 5.78
CA THR A 85 -22.67 10.31 6.01
C THR A 85 -24.03 10.34 6.69
N SER A 86 -24.96 9.48 6.31
CA SER A 86 -26.33 9.51 6.86
C SER A 86 -26.52 8.72 8.17
N GLY A 87 -25.46 8.10 8.69
CA GLY A 87 -25.52 7.11 9.78
C GLY A 87 -26.23 5.79 9.41
N HIS A 88 -27.08 5.78 8.39
CA HIS A 88 -27.78 4.59 7.92
C HIS A 88 -26.82 3.56 7.33
N ARG A 89 -26.89 2.35 7.88
CA ARG A 89 -26.11 1.19 7.46
C ARG A 89 -26.93 0.32 6.51
N VAL A 90 -26.41 0.07 5.32
CA VAL A 90 -27.07 -0.76 4.31
C VAL A 90 -26.55 -2.20 4.41
N PRO A 91 -27.42 -3.19 4.67
CA PRO A 91 -27.00 -4.59 4.81
C PRO A 91 -26.82 -5.29 3.46
N THR A 92 -27.41 -4.76 2.38
CA THR A 92 -27.43 -5.44 1.07
C THR A 92 -27.35 -4.43 -0.06
N VAL A 93 -26.46 -4.69 -1.02
CA VAL A 93 -26.49 -4.04 -2.32
C VAL A 93 -27.23 -4.95 -3.29
N THR A 94 -28.13 -4.41 -4.10
CA THR A 94 -28.84 -5.19 -5.13
C THR A 94 -27.81 -5.95 -5.98
N GLN A 95 -27.97 -7.27 -6.12
CA GLN A 95 -27.06 -8.19 -6.85
C GLN A 95 -25.80 -8.67 -6.11
N CYS A 96 -25.61 -8.33 -4.83
CA CYS A 96 -24.47 -8.80 -4.06
C CYS A 96 -24.77 -8.87 -2.56
N THR A 97 -24.42 -10.00 -1.92
CA THR A 97 -24.52 -10.14 -0.47
C THR A 97 -23.15 -9.90 0.14
N LEU A 98 -23.01 -8.79 0.86
CA LEU A 98 -21.79 -8.49 1.62
C LEU A 98 -21.90 -9.05 3.03
N SER A 99 -20.78 -9.55 3.54
CA SER A 99 -20.64 -9.85 4.98
C SER A 99 -20.59 -8.59 5.85
N THR A 100 -20.28 -7.44 5.24
CA THR A 100 -20.01 -6.16 5.92
C THR A 100 -21.06 -5.13 5.50
N LYS A 101 -21.65 -4.46 6.48
CA LYS A 101 -22.56 -3.33 6.22
C LYS A 101 -21.83 -2.17 5.55
N LEU A 102 -22.54 -1.45 4.70
CA LEU A 102 -22.05 -0.22 4.06
C LEU A 102 -22.60 1.02 4.75
N LEU A 103 -21.87 2.14 4.70
CA LEU A 103 -22.31 3.43 5.20
C LEU A 103 -22.83 4.32 4.06
N ASN A 104 -24.09 4.72 4.13
CA ASN A 104 -24.67 5.64 3.14
C ASN A 104 -24.14 7.06 3.32
N PHE A 105 -24.02 7.78 2.20
CA PHE A 105 -23.60 9.18 2.16
C PHE A 105 -24.37 9.98 1.11
N GLU A 106 -24.37 11.30 1.27
CA GLU A 106 -25.05 12.23 0.38
C GLU A 106 -24.51 12.16 -1.06
N ASP A 107 -25.43 12.08 -2.01
CA ASP A 107 -25.16 12.02 -3.44
C ASP A 107 -24.19 10.90 -3.85
N GLY A 108 -24.32 9.71 -3.25
CA GLY A 108 -23.45 8.57 -3.56
C GLY A 108 -23.41 8.19 -5.05
N ARG A 109 -24.50 8.42 -5.79
CA ARG A 109 -24.61 8.22 -7.25
C ARG A 109 -23.65 9.07 -8.08
N ALA A 110 -23.21 10.20 -7.54
CA ALA A 110 -22.31 11.11 -8.24
C ALA A 110 -20.84 10.61 -8.22
N GLU A 111 -20.51 9.66 -7.35
CA GLU A 111 -19.15 9.14 -7.22
C GLU A 111 -18.92 7.90 -8.07
N LYS A 112 -17.69 7.79 -8.55
CA LYS A 112 -17.26 6.63 -9.32
C LYS A 112 -17.04 5.44 -8.38
N ALA A 113 -17.62 4.29 -8.70
CA ALA A 113 -17.33 3.04 -7.98
C ALA A 113 -15.80 2.75 -7.94
N ALA A 114 -15.35 2.18 -6.83
CA ALA A 114 -13.94 2.00 -6.47
C ALA A 114 -13.13 3.30 -6.31
N SER A 115 -13.78 4.47 -6.18
CA SER A 115 -13.15 5.63 -5.56
C SER A 115 -13.00 5.43 -4.05
N PHE A 116 -12.22 6.29 -3.39
CA PHE A 116 -12.05 6.23 -1.93
C PHE A 116 -12.76 7.40 -1.24
N ALA A 117 -12.99 7.23 0.06
CA ALA A 117 -13.36 8.32 0.96
C ALA A 117 -12.57 8.22 2.27
N LEU A 118 -12.31 9.37 2.90
CA LEU A 118 -11.60 9.47 4.18
C LEU A 118 -12.46 10.14 5.23
N TRP A 119 -12.42 9.59 6.44
CA TRP A 119 -12.91 10.23 7.64
C TRP A 119 -11.77 10.39 8.66
N PRO A 120 -11.69 11.49 9.42
CA PRO A 120 -12.43 12.73 9.21
C PRO A 120 -12.09 13.35 7.85
N ALA A 121 -12.93 14.25 7.35
CA ALA A 121 -12.58 15.07 6.19
C ALA A 121 -11.34 15.91 6.52
N THR A 122 -10.20 15.54 5.96
CA THR A 122 -8.90 16.18 6.24
C THR A 122 -8.43 17.01 5.05
N SER A 123 -7.38 17.82 5.28
CA SER A 123 -6.71 18.54 4.21
C SER A 123 -6.10 17.58 3.18
N GLU A 124 -6.11 18.02 1.92
CA GLU A 124 -5.51 17.35 0.76
C GLU A 124 -4.11 16.77 1.06
N GLY A 125 -3.79 15.62 0.47
CA GLY A 125 -2.44 15.05 0.49
C GLY A 125 -2.20 13.84 1.41
N ARG A 126 -3.20 13.42 2.21
CA ARG A 126 -3.10 12.18 3.02
C ARG A 126 -3.23 10.90 2.22
N MET A 127 -3.83 10.95 1.03
CA MET A 127 -4.00 9.80 0.16
C MET A 127 -3.37 10.07 -1.21
N LYS A 128 -2.65 9.07 -1.71
CA LYS A 128 -2.10 9.04 -3.06
C LYS A 128 -2.48 7.72 -3.71
N ARG A 129 -3.31 7.79 -4.76
CA ARG A 129 -3.61 6.63 -5.58
C ARG A 129 -2.38 6.20 -6.36
N VAL A 130 -2.17 4.88 -6.46
CA VAL A 130 -1.16 4.34 -7.37
C VAL A 130 -1.72 4.40 -8.78
N ASP A 131 -0.99 5.05 -9.69
CA ASP A 131 -1.39 5.11 -11.09
C ASP A 131 -1.45 3.70 -11.68
N TRP A 132 -2.54 3.43 -12.41
CA TRP A 132 -2.71 2.21 -13.17
C TRP A 132 -1.55 1.93 -14.13
N SER A 133 -0.86 2.96 -14.63
CA SER A 133 0.34 2.79 -15.45
C SER A 133 1.45 2.00 -14.75
N ALA A 134 1.54 2.06 -13.41
CA ALA A 134 2.48 1.28 -12.61
C ALA A 134 2.23 -0.24 -12.69
N SER A 135 1.01 -0.67 -13.05
CA SER A 135 0.68 -2.08 -13.31
C SER A 135 1.04 -2.53 -14.73
N LYS A 136 1.12 -1.59 -15.69
CA LYS A 136 1.49 -1.90 -17.09
C LYS A 136 3.00 -2.07 -17.27
N GLY A 137 3.80 -1.50 -16.38
CA GLY A 137 5.26 -1.64 -16.35
C GLY A 137 5.77 -2.93 -15.71
N GLY A 138 4.91 -3.76 -15.12
CA GLY A 138 5.30 -5.02 -14.45
C GLY A 138 5.94 -6.07 -15.36
N SER A 139 5.88 -5.91 -16.69
CA SER A 139 6.66 -6.72 -17.63
C SER A 139 8.03 -6.14 -17.99
N GLY A 140 8.34 -4.92 -17.54
CA GLY A 140 9.68 -4.35 -17.69
C GLY A 140 10.67 -5.14 -16.85
N GLU A 141 11.88 -5.36 -17.37
CA GLU A 141 12.92 -6.06 -16.62
C GLU A 141 13.23 -5.28 -15.35
N LEU A 142 12.99 -5.91 -14.19
CA LEU A 142 13.50 -5.44 -12.91
C LEU A 142 15.02 -5.22 -13.04
N PRO A 143 15.59 -4.17 -12.40
CA PRO A 143 17.03 -4.09 -12.23
C PRO A 143 17.56 -5.43 -11.69
N GLU A 144 18.68 -5.91 -12.22
CA GLU A 144 19.20 -7.27 -11.92
C GLU A 144 19.29 -7.54 -10.40
N LYS A 145 19.72 -6.53 -9.65
CA LYS A 145 19.78 -6.56 -8.18
C LYS A 145 18.41 -6.83 -7.53
N ASP A 146 17.38 -6.13 -7.97
CA ASP A 146 16.02 -6.28 -7.42
C ASP A 146 15.40 -7.60 -7.88
N ARG A 147 15.67 -8.01 -9.13
CA ARG A 147 15.25 -9.32 -9.65
C ARG A 147 15.79 -10.45 -8.78
N ALA A 148 17.08 -10.44 -8.44
CA ALA A 148 17.69 -11.46 -7.58
C ALA A 148 17.03 -11.52 -6.18
N ARG A 149 16.74 -10.35 -5.58
CA ARG A 149 16.06 -10.27 -4.28
C ARG A 149 14.63 -10.82 -4.33
N VAL A 150 13.88 -10.48 -5.38
CA VAL A 150 12.52 -10.98 -5.60
C VAL A 150 12.52 -12.48 -5.85
N VAL A 151 13.44 -13.00 -6.67
CA VAL A 151 13.60 -14.45 -6.89
C VAL A 151 13.90 -15.16 -5.57
N ALA A 152 14.87 -14.70 -4.80
CA ALA A 152 15.22 -15.30 -3.52
C ALA A 152 14.06 -15.28 -2.51
N ALA A 153 13.28 -14.20 -2.46
CA ALA A 153 12.08 -14.13 -1.63
C ALA A 153 11.01 -15.12 -2.09
N MET A 154 10.79 -15.26 -3.40
CA MET A 154 9.85 -16.22 -3.96
C MET A 154 10.32 -17.67 -3.83
N GLU A 155 11.62 -17.94 -3.83
CA GLU A 155 12.17 -19.27 -3.52
C GLU A 155 11.79 -19.72 -2.11
N LYS A 156 11.89 -18.82 -1.12
CA LYS A 156 11.46 -19.08 0.26
C LYS A 156 9.96 -19.37 0.36
N LEU A 157 9.16 -18.83 -0.56
CA LEU A 157 7.72 -19.05 -0.67
C LEU A 157 7.35 -20.23 -1.59
N GLY A 158 8.34 -20.96 -2.10
CA GLY A 158 8.15 -22.09 -3.01
C GLY A 158 7.57 -21.69 -4.37
N GLY A 159 7.87 -20.50 -4.88
CA GLY A 159 7.25 -19.90 -6.09
C GLY A 159 8.23 -19.25 -7.07
N ALA A 160 9.49 -19.71 -7.17
CA ALA A 160 10.55 -19.00 -7.90
C ALA A 160 10.62 -19.26 -9.41
N SER A 161 10.08 -20.36 -9.92
CA SER A 161 10.07 -20.61 -11.37
C SER A 161 9.05 -19.71 -12.04
N ASP A 162 9.26 -19.35 -13.31
CA ASP A 162 8.28 -18.60 -14.11
C ASP A 162 7.81 -17.29 -13.44
N LEU A 163 8.72 -16.64 -12.69
CA LEU A 163 8.43 -15.42 -11.95
C LEU A 163 7.90 -14.35 -12.92
N LYS A 164 6.74 -13.80 -12.56
CA LYS A 164 6.13 -12.67 -13.24
C LYS A 164 5.79 -11.59 -12.23
N VAL A 165 6.32 -10.39 -12.48
CA VAL A 165 5.97 -9.19 -11.73
C VAL A 165 4.65 -8.65 -12.29
N VAL A 166 3.70 -8.41 -11.40
CA VAL A 166 2.36 -7.89 -11.71
C VAL A 166 2.32 -6.38 -11.55
N GLN A 167 2.94 -5.87 -10.49
CA GLN A 167 2.97 -4.44 -10.18
C GLN A 167 4.22 -4.12 -9.36
N ILE A 168 4.79 -2.94 -9.59
CA ILE A 168 5.80 -2.34 -8.72
C ILE A 168 5.30 -0.95 -8.36
N THR A 169 5.33 -0.60 -7.09
CA THR A 169 5.07 0.77 -6.64
C THR A 169 6.07 1.19 -5.58
N SER A 170 6.26 2.50 -5.44
CA SER A 170 7.13 3.08 -4.43
C SER A 170 6.42 4.15 -3.63
N SER A 171 6.70 4.19 -2.33
CA SER A 171 6.23 5.22 -1.41
C SER A 171 7.13 5.26 -0.19
N ASP A 172 7.37 6.45 0.34
CA ASP A 172 7.92 6.65 1.69
C ASP A 172 6.83 6.28 2.71
N LEU A 173 6.92 5.06 3.25
CA LEU A 173 5.93 4.48 4.16
C LEU A 173 6.24 4.78 5.62
N ASP A 174 7.51 4.98 5.95
CA ASP A 174 7.97 5.20 7.33
C ASP A 174 8.29 6.68 7.65
N GLY A 175 8.12 7.57 6.67
CA GLY A 175 8.28 9.02 6.83
C GLY A 175 9.73 9.48 6.91
N ASP A 176 10.71 8.62 6.60
CA ASP A 176 12.13 8.95 6.70
C ASP A 176 12.70 9.69 5.46
N GLY A 177 11.87 9.82 4.41
CA GLY A 177 12.21 10.49 3.16
C GLY A 177 12.79 9.55 2.08
N THR A 178 12.99 8.27 2.40
CA THR A 178 13.36 7.20 1.47
C THR A 178 12.10 6.45 1.08
N SER A 179 11.96 6.05 -0.19
CA SER A 179 10.81 5.24 -0.59
C SER A 179 11.08 3.75 -0.45
N GLU A 180 10.15 3.05 0.17
CA GLU A 180 10.02 1.60 0.13
C GLU A 180 9.47 1.15 -1.23
N LEU A 181 9.79 -0.08 -1.62
CA LEU A 181 9.23 -0.71 -2.82
C LEU A 181 8.27 -1.83 -2.46
N LEU A 182 7.13 -1.89 -3.15
CA LEU A 182 6.16 -2.96 -3.07
C LEU A 182 6.10 -3.69 -4.41
N TYR A 183 6.28 -5.01 -4.38
CA TYR A 183 6.22 -5.88 -5.55
C TYR A 183 5.03 -6.82 -5.42
N SER A 184 4.05 -6.71 -6.33
CA SER A 184 3.08 -7.78 -6.54
C SER A 184 3.65 -8.74 -7.57
N VAL A 185 3.78 -10.01 -7.22
CA VAL A 185 4.44 -11.02 -8.05
C VAL A 185 3.65 -12.32 -8.07
N THR A 186 3.88 -13.12 -9.11
CA THR A 186 3.36 -14.47 -9.27
C THR A 186 4.50 -15.38 -9.73
N GLY A 187 4.42 -16.67 -9.44
CA GLY A 187 5.40 -17.65 -9.88
C GLY A 187 4.89 -19.09 -9.80
N ASN A 188 5.75 -20.02 -10.19
CA ASN A 188 5.47 -21.44 -10.39
C ASN A 188 4.29 -21.73 -11.32
N GLY A 189 4.19 -20.97 -12.41
CA GLY A 189 3.11 -21.10 -13.38
C GLY A 189 1.74 -20.82 -12.77
N PHE A 190 1.66 -19.75 -11.96
CA PHE A 190 0.47 -19.35 -11.21
C PHE A 190 -0.82 -19.45 -12.03
N ASP A 191 -1.74 -20.29 -11.57
CA ASP A 191 -3.09 -20.45 -12.09
C ASP A 191 -4.05 -20.49 -10.89
N PRO A 192 -4.79 -19.38 -10.64
CA PRO A 192 -5.62 -19.27 -9.47
C PRO A 192 -6.90 -20.12 -9.54
N THR A 193 -7.29 -20.58 -10.75
CA THR A 193 -8.48 -21.44 -10.92
C THR A 193 -8.19 -22.87 -10.45
N THR A 194 -6.97 -23.34 -10.69
CA THR A 194 -6.49 -24.67 -10.27
C THR A 194 -5.70 -24.63 -8.95
N ARG A 195 -5.56 -23.44 -8.35
CA ARG A 195 -4.74 -23.19 -7.14
C ARG A 195 -3.30 -23.66 -7.28
N LYS A 196 -2.73 -23.48 -8.48
CA LYS A 196 -1.35 -23.82 -8.76
C LYS A 196 -0.48 -22.58 -8.65
N GLY A 197 0.73 -22.75 -8.12
CA GLY A 197 1.72 -21.69 -8.01
C GLY A 197 1.44 -20.73 -6.86
N THR A 198 2.18 -19.63 -6.82
CA THR A 198 2.14 -18.69 -5.69
C THR A 198 2.06 -17.27 -6.22
N SER A 199 1.23 -16.45 -5.59
CA SER A 199 1.28 -14.99 -5.67
C SER A 199 1.75 -14.41 -4.33
N ALA A 200 2.42 -13.27 -4.39
CA ALA A 200 2.87 -12.56 -3.20
C ALA A 200 2.86 -11.05 -3.40
N LEU A 201 2.61 -10.33 -2.31
CA LEU A 201 2.97 -8.93 -2.17
C LEU A 201 4.22 -8.85 -1.29
N LEU A 202 5.32 -8.35 -1.83
CA LEU A 202 6.62 -8.27 -1.15
C LEU A 202 6.98 -6.81 -0.89
N LEU A 203 7.53 -6.52 0.30
CA LEU A 203 8.05 -5.21 0.70
C LEU A 203 9.58 -5.22 0.68
N SER A 204 10.18 -4.26 -0.01
CA SER A 204 11.57 -3.86 0.17
C SER A 204 11.64 -2.64 1.06
N ASP A 205 11.98 -2.87 2.31
CA ASP A 205 12.35 -1.83 3.26
C ASP A 205 13.87 -1.69 3.27
N HIS A 206 14.38 -0.47 3.12
CA HIS A 206 15.81 -0.22 3.04
C HIS A 206 16.54 -0.49 4.38
N ARG A 207 15.79 -0.58 5.48
CA ARG A 207 16.26 -0.94 6.83
C ARG A 207 16.32 -2.46 7.03
N LEU A 208 15.69 -3.23 6.14
CA LEU A 208 15.68 -4.69 6.18
C LEU A 208 16.62 -5.27 5.11
N PRO A 209 17.41 -6.31 5.43
CA PRO A 209 18.32 -6.92 4.46
C PRO A 209 17.56 -7.66 3.34
N ASP A 210 16.44 -8.30 3.71
CA ASP A 210 15.63 -9.15 2.85
C ASP A 210 14.28 -8.52 2.54
N LEU A 211 13.67 -8.94 1.43
CA LEU A 211 12.26 -8.64 1.17
C LEU A 211 11.37 -9.37 2.17
N THR A 212 10.34 -8.69 2.65
CA THR A 212 9.35 -9.25 3.56
C THR A 212 8.06 -9.55 2.80
N ALA A 213 7.51 -10.76 2.97
CA ALA A 213 6.20 -11.07 2.42
C ALA A 213 5.12 -10.37 3.26
N VAL A 214 4.37 -9.48 2.65
CA VAL A 214 3.21 -8.80 3.27
C VAL A 214 2.00 -9.72 3.21
N ARG A 215 1.74 -10.32 2.04
CA ARG A 215 0.66 -11.29 1.81
C ARG A 215 1.07 -12.32 0.75
N THR A 216 0.47 -13.50 0.84
CA THR A 216 0.67 -14.60 -0.12
C THR A 216 -0.67 -15.28 -0.42
N SER A 217 -0.82 -15.85 -1.62
CA SER A 217 -2.02 -16.62 -2.00
C SER A 217 -1.70 -17.60 -3.14
N ASP A 218 -2.51 -18.65 -3.26
CA ASP A 218 -2.55 -19.58 -4.40
C ASP A 218 -3.76 -19.33 -5.32
N HIS A 219 -4.67 -18.42 -4.95
CA HIS A 219 -5.95 -18.18 -5.65
C HIS A 219 -6.26 -16.69 -5.88
N ALA A 220 -5.42 -15.78 -5.40
CA ALA A 220 -5.63 -14.35 -5.52
C ALA A 220 -4.40 -13.64 -6.08
N VAL A 221 -4.60 -12.47 -6.70
CA VAL A 221 -3.52 -11.55 -7.10
C VAL A 221 -3.70 -10.23 -6.37
N PHE A 222 -2.63 -9.74 -5.76
CA PHE A 222 -2.63 -8.51 -4.99
C PHE A 222 -2.36 -7.28 -5.86
N ARG A 223 -2.94 -6.15 -5.50
CA ARG A 223 -2.62 -4.84 -6.07
C ARG A 223 -2.55 -3.80 -4.98
N VAL A 224 -1.62 -2.87 -5.15
CA VAL A 224 -1.59 -1.64 -4.37
C VAL A 224 -2.44 -0.61 -5.10
N GLU A 225 -3.54 -0.22 -4.47
CA GLU A 225 -4.48 0.77 -4.99
C GLU A 225 -4.06 2.19 -4.59
N GLY A 226 -3.50 2.35 -3.40
CA GLY A 226 -3.04 3.64 -2.90
C GLY A 226 -2.19 3.52 -1.64
N VAL A 227 -1.63 4.66 -1.25
CA VAL A 227 -1.00 4.86 0.06
C VAL A 227 -1.71 5.99 0.77
N VAL A 228 -2.03 5.78 2.05
CA VAL A 228 -2.82 6.70 2.85
C VAL A 228 -2.22 6.82 4.24
N ASP A 229 -2.19 8.02 4.80
CA ASP A 229 -1.93 8.24 6.23
C ASP A 229 -3.30 8.35 6.93
N VAL A 230 -3.83 7.25 7.47
CA VAL A 230 -5.20 7.17 8.03
C VAL A 230 -5.28 7.76 9.42
N ASP A 231 -4.22 7.73 10.20
CA ASP A 231 -4.19 8.23 11.58
C ASP A 231 -3.44 9.56 11.76
N ASP A 232 -2.93 10.17 10.69
CA ASP A 232 -2.21 11.47 10.71
C ASP A 232 -0.94 11.44 11.57
N ASP A 233 -0.32 10.27 11.72
CA ASP A 233 0.95 10.11 12.44
C ASP A 233 2.19 10.41 11.56
N GLY A 234 1.98 10.56 10.25
CA GLY A 234 3.01 10.84 9.25
C GLY A 234 3.61 9.60 8.58
N LEU A 235 3.26 8.41 9.04
CA LEU A 235 3.51 7.14 8.38
C LEU A 235 2.38 6.87 7.36
N LYS A 236 2.63 5.99 6.39
CA LYS A 236 1.62 5.65 5.38
C LYS A 236 1.24 4.19 5.45
N GLU A 237 -0.04 3.94 5.59
CA GLU A 237 -0.69 2.67 5.30
C GLU A 237 -0.79 2.43 3.79
N VAL A 238 -0.94 1.16 3.43
CA VAL A 238 -1.07 0.70 2.06
C VAL A 238 -2.47 0.15 1.86
N TRP A 239 -3.24 0.79 0.98
CA TRP A 239 -4.54 0.29 0.54
C TRP A 239 -4.34 -0.75 -0.57
N LEU A 240 -4.83 -1.96 -0.31
CA LEU A 240 -4.67 -3.12 -1.17
C LEU A 240 -6.02 -3.60 -1.69
N SER A 241 -6.02 -4.09 -2.93
CA SER A 241 -7.07 -4.96 -3.45
C SER A 241 -6.53 -6.37 -3.70
N GLU A 242 -7.37 -7.37 -3.48
CA GLU A 242 -7.07 -8.78 -3.73
C GLU A 242 -8.11 -9.32 -4.69
N ARG A 243 -7.67 -9.67 -5.89
CA ARG A 243 -8.54 -10.29 -6.88
C ARG A 243 -8.49 -11.80 -6.73
N THR A 244 -9.56 -12.37 -6.20
CA THR A 244 -9.75 -13.81 -6.05
C THR A 244 -10.41 -14.40 -7.29
N PHE A 245 -9.92 -15.56 -7.72
CA PHE A 245 -10.50 -16.32 -8.82
C PHE A 245 -11.09 -17.61 -8.28
N HIS A 246 -12.39 -17.79 -8.50
CA HIS A 246 -13.13 -18.97 -8.05
C HIS A 246 -13.04 -20.09 -9.09
N PRO A 247 -13.12 -21.37 -8.69
CA PRO A 247 -13.07 -22.50 -9.63
C PRO A 247 -14.14 -22.47 -10.73
N ASN A 248 -15.27 -21.80 -10.49
CA ASN A 248 -16.34 -21.62 -11.47
C ASN A 248 -16.08 -20.44 -12.45
N GLY A 249 -14.91 -19.82 -12.40
CA GLY A 249 -14.53 -18.69 -13.23
C GLY A 249 -15.02 -17.32 -12.73
N MET A 250 -15.83 -17.28 -11.66
CA MET A 250 -16.22 -16.05 -11.00
C MET A 250 -15.00 -15.35 -10.41
N ARG A 251 -15.06 -14.02 -10.32
CA ARG A 251 -14.04 -13.20 -9.69
C ARG A 251 -14.69 -12.38 -8.60
N SER A 252 -14.00 -12.26 -7.47
CA SER A 252 -14.36 -11.32 -6.42
C SER A 252 -13.13 -10.48 -6.09
N ASP A 253 -13.36 -9.22 -5.78
CA ASP A 253 -12.31 -8.37 -5.24
C ASP A 253 -12.60 -8.15 -3.74
N SER A 254 -11.55 -8.22 -2.92
CA SER A 254 -11.61 -7.80 -1.53
C SER A 254 -10.62 -6.66 -1.30
N MET A 255 -10.96 -5.76 -0.40
CA MET A 255 -10.12 -4.62 -0.04
C MET A 255 -9.52 -4.83 1.34
N THR A 256 -8.30 -4.40 1.55
CA THR A 256 -7.69 -4.37 2.89
C THR A 256 -6.75 -3.16 3.01
N LEU A 257 -6.43 -2.81 4.24
CA LEU A 257 -5.42 -1.82 4.57
C LEU A 257 -4.30 -2.53 5.33
N ALA A 258 -3.05 -2.25 4.95
CA ALA A 258 -1.88 -2.75 5.67
C ALA A 258 -1.13 -1.59 6.30
N TRP A 259 -0.86 -1.68 7.60
CA TRP A 259 -0.26 -0.58 8.36
C TRP A 259 1.22 -0.87 8.71
N PRO A 260 2.08 0.17 8.82
CA PRO A 260 3.48 0.00 9.19
C PRO A 260 3.64 -0.53 10.62
N ALA A 261 4.28 -1.67 10.78
CA ALA A 261 4.54 -2.31 12.06
C ALA A 261 6.02 -2.71 12.17
N PRO A 262 6.53 -3.03 13.38
CA PRO A 262 7.88 -3.57 13.53
C PRO A 262 8.08 -4.81 12.64
N GLY A 263 9.01 -4.73 11.69
CA GLY A 263 9.33 -5.82 10.76
C GLY A 263 8.58 -5.79 9.42
N GLY A 264 7.74 -4.78 9.13
CA GLY A 264 7.16 -4.59 7.81
C GLY A 264 5.72 -4.04 7.84
N LEU A 265 4.88 -4.54 6.94
CA LEU A 265 3.46 -4.16 6.88
C LEU A 265 2.58 -5.26 7.48
N THR A 266 1.62 -4.88 8.32
CA THR A 266 0.62 -5.79 8.90
C THR A 266 -0.73 -5.57 8.22
N PRO A 267 -1.22 -6.51 7.40
CA PRO A 267 -2.53 -6.39 6.76
C PRO A 267 -3.67 -6.60 7.75
N LEU A 268 -4.74 -5.81 7.60
CA LEU A 268 -6.00 -6.05 8.29
C LEU A 268 -6.81 -7.18 7.62
N PRO A 269 -7.79 -7.76 8.34
CA PRO A 269 -8.76 -8.67 7.72
C PRO A 269 -9.41 -7.99 6.52
N PRO A 270 -9.44 -8.66 5.35
CA PRO A 270 -10.01 -8.07 4.15
C PRO A 270 -11.53 -7.95 4.26
N VAL A 271 -12.09 -6.94 3.59
CA VAL A 271 -13.53 -6.76 3.40
C VAL A 271 -13.90 -7.06 1.96
N GLU A 272 -14.93 -7.87 1.74
CA GLU A 272 -15.39 -8.19 0.39
C GLU A 272 -15.99 -6.93 -0.27
N SER A 273 -15.70 -6.75 -1.55
CA SER A 273 -16.32 -5.72 -2.38
C SER A 273 -17.19 -6.37 -3.44
N CYS A 274 -18.31 -5.74 -3.73
CA CYS A 274 -19.19 -6.10 -4.82
C CYS A 274 -18.72 -5.52 -6.16
N TRP A 275 -17.65 -4.71 -6.15
CA TRP A 275 -17.04 -4.13 -7.33
C TRP A 275 -15.79 -4.90 -7.78
N PRO A 276 -15.60 -5.14 -9.09
CA PRO A 276 -16.55 -4.90 -10.17
C PRO A 276 -17.74 -5.87 -10.07
N PRO A 277 -18.94 -5.47 -10.51
CA PRO A 277 -20.08 -6.37 -10.54
C PRO A 277 -19.69 -7.63 -11.32
N GLY A 278 -19.91 -8.79 -10.71
CA GLY A 278 -19.73 -10.06 -11.39
C GLY A 278 -20.50 -10.03 -12.71
N LYS A 279 -19.87 -10.47 -13.80
CA LYS A 279 -20.63 -10.75 -15.02
C LYS A 279 -21.51 -11.96 -14.69
N GLY A 280 -22.78 -11.69 -14.39
CA GLY A 280 -23.82 -12.72 -14.30
C GLY A 280 -24.05 -13.41 -15.63
#